data_AF-A0A256Z2V1-F1
#
_entry.id   AF-A0A256Z2V1-F1
#
_cell.length_a   1.000
_cell.length_b   1.000
_cell.length_c   1.000
_cell.angle_alpha   90.00
_cell.angle_beta   90.00
_cell.angle_gamma   90.00
#
_symmetry.space_group_name_H-M   'P 1'
#
loop_
_entity.id
_entity.type
_entity.pdbx_description
1 polymer ?
#
loop_
_entity_poly.entity_id
_entity_poly.type
_entity_poly.pdbx_seq_one_letter_code
_entity_poly.pdbx_strand_id
1 'polypeptide(L)'
;MSSVIVVRNVDRNIYRRVKSIATLKGYTMGEALTEAMKLWLLLNEINSKEYLEYLLQREKSEKKLKEVQEKYGSRFKGKYVVICDGELIKICGDEEEAYRIVSKIKATQCIIAQLGRITEEEKRLELGMGIFE
;
A
#
# COMPACT_ATOMS: atom_id res chain seq x y z
N MET A 1 -3.29 12.31 -3.79
CA MET A 1 -3.39 13.29 -2.69
C MET A 1 -2.00 13.49 -2.11
N SER A 2 -1.46 14.72 -2.14
CA SER A 2 -0.26 15.06 -1.37
C SER A 2 -0.65 15.21 0.10
N SER A 3 -0.48 14.16 0.89
CA SER A 3 -0.57 14.29 2.35
C SER A 3 0.72 14.92 2.86
N VAL A 4 0.61 16.08 3.50
CA VAL A 4 1.75 16.68 4.19
C VAL A 4 2.01 15.86 5.46
N ILE A 5 3.17 15.20 5.53
CA ILE A 5 3.62 14.45 6.71
C ILE A 5 4.63 15.32 7.46
N VAL A 6 4.34 15.61 8.75
CA VAL A 6 5.24 16.37 9.63
C VAL A 6 5.80 15.44 10.69
N VAL A 7 7.12 15.25 10.69
CA VAL A 7 7.84 14.47 11.71
C VAL A 7 8.48 15.43 12.71
N ARG A 8 8.10 15.34 13.98
CA ARG A 8 8.63 16.18 15.07
C ARG A 8 9.80 15.49 15.77
N ASN A 9 10.62 16.30 16.46
CA ASN A 9 11.73 15.83 17.30
C ASN A 9 12.82 15.02 16.56
N VAL A 10 13.04 15.32 15.28
CA VAL A 10 14.16 14.75 14.51
C VAL A 10 15.45 15.46 14.93
N ASP A 11 16.51 14.69 15.20
CA ASP A 11 17.83 15.26 15.47
C ASP A 11 18.31 16.12 14.29
N ARG A 12 18.63 17.38 14.59
CA ARG A 12 18.96 18.39 13.58
C ARG A 12 20.24 18.06 12.82
N ASN A 13 21.23 17.45 13.47
CA ASN A 13 22.51 17.12 12.86
C ASN A 13 22.37 15.91 11.94
N ILE A 14 21.61 14.90 12.35
CA ILE A 14 21.27 13.73 11.52
C ILE A 14 20.46 14.20 10.30
N TYR A 15 19.42 15.00 10.49
CA TYR A 15 18.61 15.53 9.39
C TYR A 15 19.48 16.26 8.35
N ARG A 16 20.39 17.14 8.78
CA ARG A 16 21.31 17.85 7.87
C ARG A 16 22.17 16.90 7.07
N ARG A 17 22.76 15.87 7.70
CA ARG A 17 23.60 14.89 7.01
C ARG A 17 22.81 14.08 5.99
N VAL A 18 21.62 13.60 6.37
CA VAL A 18 20.73 12.87 5.46
C VAL A 18 20.34 13.74 4.27
N LYS A 19 19.96 15.00 4.51
CA LYS A 19 19.62 15.95 3.45
C LYS A 19 20.78 16.16 2.48
N SER A 20 21.99 16.41 2.99
CA SER A 20 23.18 16.56 2.14
C SER A 20 23.43 15.34 1.26
N ILE A 21 23.36 14.13 1.83
CA ILE A 21 23.57 12.88 1.09
C ILE A 21 22.47 12.65 0.05
N ALA A 22 21.21 12.90 0.42
CA ALA A 22 20.07 12.77 -0.48
C ALA A 22 20.22 13.70 -1.69
N THR A 23 20.54 14.97 -1.46
CA THR A 23 20.79 15.95 -2.53
C THR A 23 21.96 15.53 -3.42
N LEU A 24 23.08 15.07 -2.85
CA LEU A 24 24.23 14.58 -3.63
C LEU A 24 23.89 13.38 -4.52
N LYS A 25 22.92 12.56 -4.10
CA LYS A 25 22.45 11.38 -4.83
C LYS A 25 21.25 11.65 -5.74
N GLY A 26 20.79 12.90 -5.84
CA GLY A 26 19.64 13.27 -6.66
C GLY A 26 18.27 12.85 -6.08
N TYR A 27 18.19 12.57 -4.78
CA TYR A 27 16.93 12.25 -4.09
C TYR A 27 16.30 13.48 -3.45
N THR A 28 14.97 13.52 -3.46
CA THR A 28 14.17 14.36 -2.57
C THR A 28 14.24 13.85 -1.13
N MET A 29 13.93 14.72 -0.16
CA MET A 29 13.81 14.31 1.24
C MET A 29 12.69 13.29 1.46
N GLY A 30 11.62 13.35 0.66
CA GLY A 30 10.51 12.39 0.72
C GLY A 30 10.96 10.99 0.32
N GLU A 31 11.72 10.87 -0.77
CA GLU A 31 12.27 9.58 -1.22
C GLU A 31 13.26 9.03 -0.20
N ALA A 32 14.20 9.85 0.29
CA ALA A 32 15.17 9.42 1.28
C ALA A 32 14.50 8.95 2.59
N LEU A 33 13.46 9.66 3.04
CA LEU A 33 12.67 9.26 4.22
C LEU A 33 11.88 7.97 3.95
N THR A 34 11.31 7.82 2.75
CA THR A 34 10.55 6.62 2.36
C THR A 34 11.44 5.40 2.34
N GLU A 35 12.64 5.48 1.76
CA GLU A 35 13.61 4.38 1.76
C GLU A 35 14.11 4.05 3.18
N ALA A 36 14.36 5.07 4.00
CA ALA A 36 14.72 4.86 5.40
C ALA A 36 13.60 4.16 6.19
N MET A 37 12.35 4.53 5.95
CA MET A 37 11.19 3.85 6.54
C MET A 37 11.07 2.40 6.06
N LYS A 38 11.22 2.12 4.77
CA LYS A 38 11.22 0.74 4.24
C LYS A 38 12.31 -0.11 4.89
N LEU A 39 13.52 0.43 5.04
CA LEU A 39 14.62 -0.24 5.71
C LEU A 39 14.34 -0.45 7.20
N TRP A 40 13.80 0.57 7.87
CA TRP A 40 13.41 0.46 9.28
C TRP A 40 12.36 -0.63 9.49
N LEU A 41 11.33 -0.65 8.65
CA LEU A 41 10.29 -1.68 8.64
C LEU A 41 10.95 -3.04 8.39
N LEU A 42 11.73 -3.21 7.33
CA LEU A 42 12.44 -4.45 7.04
C LEU A 42 13.28 -4.94 8.25
N LEU A 43 14.09 -4.09 8.86
CA LEU A 43 14.94 -4.45 9.99
C LEU A 43 14.16 -4.84 11.26
N ASN A 44 13.00 -4.22 11.49
CA ASN A 44 12.22 -4.43 12.71
C ASN A 44 11.07 -5.45 12.53
N GLU A 45 10.65 -5.68 11.29
CA GLU A 45 9.57 -6.59 10.93
C GLU A 45 10.08 -8.00 10.58
N ILE A 46 11.35 -8.14 10.16
CA ILE A 46 12.00 -9.45 9.95
C ILE A 46 11.99 -10.30 11.23
N ASN A 47 11.89 -9.69 12.41
CA ASN A 47 11.83 -10.43 13.68
C ASN A 47 10.48 -11.12 13.96
N SER A 48 9.44 -10.85 13.16
CA SER A 48 8.18 -11.58 13.25
C SER A 48 7.91 -12.34 11.95
N LYS A 49 8.14 -13.66 11.98
CA LYS A 49 7.79 -14.59 10.90
C LYS A 49 6.33 -14.39 10.43
N GLU A 50 5.43 -14.12 11.36
CA GLU A 50 4.01 -13.87 11.11
C GLU A 50 3.77 -12.59 10.28
N TYR A 51 4.61 -11.57 10.46
CA TYR A 51 4.47 -10.33 9.71
C TYR A 51 4.99 -10.44 8.28
N LEU A 52 6.12 -11.14 8.08
CA LEU A 52 6.60 -11.51 6.74
C LEU A 52 5.55 -12.32 5.98
N GLU A 53 4.91 -13.28 6.68
CA GLU A 53 3.81 -14.06 6.12
C GLU A 53 2.61 -13.18 5.77
N TYR A 54 2.22 -12.25 6.66
CA TYR A 54 1.18 -11.25 6.37
C TYR A 54 1.48 -10.42 5.11
N LEU A 55 2.71 -9.89 4.96
CA LEU A 55 3.09 -9.09 3.79
C LEU A 55 3.02 -9.91 2.50
N LEU A 56 3.53 -11.14 2.51
CA LEU A 56 3.48 -12.04 1.35
C LEU A 56 2.04 -12.36 0.95
N GLN A 57 1.19 -12.67 1.92
CA GLN A 57 -0.22 -12.96 1.67
C GLN A 57 -0.97 -11.72 1.18
N ARG A 58 -0.65 -10.53 1.71
CA ARG A 58 -1.18 -9.26 1.24
C ARG A 58 -0.82 -8.98 -0.21
N GLU A 59 0.44 -9.15 -0.59
CA GLU A 59 0.88 -8.92 -1.97
C GLU A 59 0.14 -9.85 -2.95
N LYS A 60 -0.04 -11.13 -2.57
CA LYS A 60 -0.84 -12.07 -3.36
C LYS A 60 -2.30 -11.64 -3.46
N SER A 61 -2.91 -11.22 -2.36
CA SER A 61 -4.30 -10.74 -2.34
C SER A 61 -4.49 -9.49 -3.20
N GLU A 62 -3.53 -8.57 -3.20
CA GLU A 62 -3.55 -7.37 -4.05
C GLU A 62 -3.42 -7.71 -5.54
N LYS A 63 -2.51 -8.62 -5.91
CA LYS A 63 -2.41 -9.15 -7.28
C LYS A 63 -3.72 -9.81 -7.70
N LYS A 64 -4.30 -10.64 -6.83
CA LYS A 64 -5.57 -11.31 -7.09
C LYS A 64 -6.71 -10.33 -7.27
N LEU A 65 -6.73 -9.25 -6.49
CA LEU A 65 -7.72 -8.19 -6.63
C LEU A 65 -7.63 -7.52 -8.01
N LYS A 66 -6.43 -7.22 -8.50
CA LYS A 66 -6.24 -6.66 -9.85
C LYS A 66 -6.79 -7.62 -10.92
N GLU A 67 -6.44 -8.91 -10.87
CA GLU A 67 -6.97 -9.93 -11.80
C GLU A 67 -8.51 -10.00 -11.77
N VAL A 68 -9.10 -9.98 -10.57
CA VAL A 68 -10.55 -10.06 -10.40
C VAL A 68 -11.22 -8.78 -10.89
N GLN A 69 -10.61 -7.62 -10.66
CA GLN A 69 -11.12 -6.35 -11.15
C GLN A 69 -11.16 -6.31 -12.68
N GLU A 70 -10.09 -6.77 -13.34
CA GLU A 70 -10.01 -6.85 -14.80
C GLU A 70 -11.05 -7.83 -15.37
N LYS A 71 -11.20 -9.00 -14.75
CA LYS A 71 -12.06 -10.08 -15.26
C LYS A 71 -13.55 -9.89 -14.94
N TYR A 72 -13.85 -9.35 -13.76
CA TYR A 72 -15.19 -9.34 -13.18
C TYR A 72 -15.71 -7.94 -12.84
N GLY A 73 -14.85 -6.91 -12.84
CA GLY A 73 -15.19 -5.54 -12.45
C GLY A 73 -16.35 -4.95 -13.26
N SER A 74 -16.38 -5.17 -14.57
CA SER A 74 -17.46 -4.70 -15.45
C SER A 74 -18.78 -5.43 -15.22
N ARG A 75 -18.73 -6.74 -14.92
CA ARG A 75 -19.92 -7.59 -14.79
C ARG A 75 -20.57 -7.51 -13.41
N PHE A 76 -19.78 -7.26 -12.37
CA PHE A 76 -20.23 -7.22 -10.98
C PHE A 76 -20.02 -5.85 -10.34
N LYS A 77 -20.18 -4.78 -11.13
CA LYS A 77 -20.03 -3.40 -10.68
C LYS A 77 -20.89 -3.12 -9.44
N GLY A 78 -20.28 -2.53 -8.42
CA GLY A 78 -20.94 -2.18 -7.15
C GLY A 78 -20.99 -3.32 -6.13
N LYS A 79 -20.71 -4.57 -6.52
CA LYS A 79 -20.59 -5.71 -5.61
C LYS A 79 -19.27 -5.70 -4.88
N TYR A 80 -19.21 -6.40 -3.76
CA TYR A 80 -18.00 -6.53 -2.95
C TYR A 80 -17.30 -7.83 -3.27
N VAL A 81 -15.99 -7.85 -3.19
CA VAL A 81 -15.19 -9.06 -3.31
C VAL A 81 -14.37 -9.27 -2.05
N VAL A 82 -14.33 -10.52 -1.61
CA VAL A 82 -13.53 -10.99 -0.48
C VAL A 82 -12.40 -11.83 -1.03
N ILE A 83 -11.18 -11.39 -0.79
CA ILE A 83 -9.95 -12.11 -1.14
C ILE A 83 -9.17 -12.31 0.14
N CYS A 84 -8.77 -13.54 0.44
CA CYS A 84 -7.98 -13.84 1.62
C CYS A 84 -6.77 -14.68 1.21
N ASP A 85 -5.59 -14.36 1.75
CA ASP A 85 -4.33 -15.06 1.50
C ASP A 85 -4.05 -15.37 0.00
N GLY A 86 -4.39 -14.43 -0.89
CA GLY A 86 -4.21 -14.56 -2.33
C GLY A 86 -5.32 -15.27 -3.10
N GLU A 87 -6.37 -15.75 -2.43
CA GLU A 87 -7.46 -16.50 -3.05
C GLU A 87 -8.76 -15.72 -3.06
N LEU A 88 -9.47 -15.80 -4.19
CA LEU A 88 -10.84 -15.27 -4.30
C LEU A 88 -11.79 -16.18 -3.52
N ILE A 89 -12.29 -15.70 -2.39
CA ILE A 89 -13.21 -16.46 -1.56
C ILE A 89 -14.62 -16.34 -2.10
N LYS A 90 -15.12 -15.10 -2.25
CA LYS A 90 -16.50 -14.86 -2.68
C LYS A 90 -16.73 -13.43 -3.18
N ILE A 91 -17.66 -13.29 -4.12
CA ILE A 91 -18.25 -12.00 -4.51
C ILE A 91 -19.61 -11.88 -3.81
N CYS A 92 -19.78 -10.80 -3.04
CA CYS A 92 -20.93 -10.53 -2.17
C CYS A 92 -21.77 -9.40 -2.73
N GLY A 93 -23.08 -9.43 -2.45
CA GLY A 93 -24.00 -8.37 -2.87
C GLY A 93 -23.82 -7.09 -2.08
N ASP A 94 -23.54 -7.23 -0.78
CA ASP A 94 -23.44 -6.16 0.20
C ASP A 94 -22.19 -6.30 1.07
N GLU A 95 -21.87 -5.21 1.77
CA GLU A 95 -20.70 -5.12 2.63
C GLU A 95 -20.83 -5.98 3.90
N GLU A 96 -22.04 -6.10 4.46
CA GLU A 96 -22.26 -6.89 5.67
C GLU A 96 -22.11 -8.40 5.41
N GLU A 97 -22.51 -8.88 4.24
CA GLU A 97 -22.26 -10.25 3.79
C GLU A 97 -20.74 -10.52 3.72
N ALA A 98 -19.98 -9.58 3.15
CA ALA A 98 -18.52 -9.69 3.07
C ALA A 98 -17.87 -9.78 4.47
N TYR A 99 -18.28 -8.93 5.41
CA TYR A 99 -17.78 -8.99 6.80
C TYR A 99 -18.14 -10.30 7.52
N ARG A 100 -19.36 -10.80 7.33
CA ARG A 100 -19.81 -12.08 7.91
C ARG A 100 -19.04 -13.28 7.39
N ILE A 101 -18.53 -13.20 6.17
CA ILE A 101 -17.69 -14.24 5.58
C ILE A 101 -16.28 -14.15 6.15
N VAL A 102 -15.69 -12.96 6.17
CA VAL A 102 -14.33 -12.75 6.70
C VAL A 102 -14.24 -13.14 8.18
N SER A 103 -15.26 -12.84 8.99
CA SER A 103 -15.26 -13.19 10.41
C SER A 103 -15.25 -14.70 10.71
N LYS A 104 -15.64 -15.54 9.73
CA LYS A 104 -15.64 -17.00 9.84
C LYS A 104 -14.35 -17.64 9.33
N ILE A 105 -13.51 -16.88 8.62
CA ILE A 105 -12.31 -17.39 7.97
C ILE A 105 -11.11 -17.11 8.87
N LYS A 106 -10.33 -18.15 9.17
CA LYS A 106 -8.98 -18.00 9.73
C LYS A 106 -7.99 -17.83 8.59
N ALA A 107 -7.82 -16.59 8.15
CA ALA A 107 -6.80 -16.20 7.19
C ALA A 107 -5.82 -15.24 7.84
N THR A 108 -4.59 -15.20 7.32
CA THR A 108 -3.55 -14.27 7.79
C THR A 108 -3.90 -12.85 7.38
N GLN A 109 -4.47 -12.70 6.18
CA GLN A 109 -4.82 -11.41 5.61
C GLN A 109 -6.06 -11.53 4.71
N CYS A 110 -6.97 -10.55 4.78
CA CYS A 110 -8.11 -10.43 3.87
C CYS A 110 -8.27 -9.01 3.34
N ILE A 111 -8.66 -8.89 2.08
CA ILE A 111 -9.07 -7.65 1.41
C ILE A 111 -10.56 -7.76 1.09
N ILE A 112 -11.32 -6.74 1.52
CA ILE A 112 -12.68 -6.48 1.05
C ILE A 112 -12.61 -5.26 0.13
N ALA A 113 -13.03 -5.40 -1.11
CA ALA A 113 -12.99 -4.31 -2.09
C ALA A 113 -14.26 -4.28 -2.95
N GLN A 114 -14.66 -3.10 -3.40
CA GLN A 114 -15.80 -2.96 -4.31
C GLN A 114 -15.35 -3.10 -5.78
N LEU A 115 -16.03 -3.98 -6.52
CA LEU A 115 -15.77 -4.23 -7.93
C LEU A 115 -16.32 -3.11 -8.82
N GLY A 116 -15.58 -2.78 -9.88
CA GLY A 116 -15.99 -1.80 -10.89
C GLY A 116 -15.78 -0.33 -10.51
N ARG A 117 -15.05 -0.03 -9.42
CA ARG A 117 -14.38 1.27 -9.23
C ARG A 117 -13.03 1.23 -9.94
N ILE A 118 -12.87 2.05 -10.98
CA ILE A 118 -11.56 2.27 -11.61
C ILE A 118 -10.79 3.15 -10.63
N THR A 119 -9.79 2.60 -9.94
CA THR A 119 -8.77 3.42 -9.31
C THR A 119 -7.85 3.86 -10.45
N GLU A 120 -8.03 5.07 -10.97
CA GLU A 120 -7.05 5.66 -11.87
C GLU A 120 -5.71 5.74 -11.11
N GLU A 121 -4.79 4.81 -11.39
CA GLU A 121 -3.38 5.03 -11.12
C GLU A 121 -2.93 6.17 -12.03
N GLU A 122 -3.13 7.43 -11.60
CA GLU A 122 -2.59 8.61 -12.26
C GLU A 122 -1.06 8.51 -12.26
N LYS A 123 -0.50 7.97 -13.35
CA LYS A 123 0.89 8.20 -13.74
C LYS A 123 1.05 9.70 -14.02
N ARG A 124 1.43 10.47 -13.01
CA ARG A 124 1.97 11.82 -13.22
C ARG A 124 3.49 11.75 -13.16
N LEU A 125 4.11 11.85 -14.33
CA LEU A 125 5.48 12.34 -14.48
C LEU A 125 5.48 13.79 -13.99
N GLU A 126 6.15 14.08 -12.88
CA GLU A 126 6.46 15.46 -12.50
C GLU A 126 7.75 15.90 -13.20
N LEU A 127 7.59 16.77 -14.18
CA LEU A 127 8.67 17.60 -14.71
C LEU A 127 8.98 18.66 -13.65
N GLY A 128 10.22 18.67 -13.15
CA GLY A 128 10.65 19.52 -12.05
C GLY A 128 10.43 21.01 -12.30
N MET A 129 10.09 21.74 -11.25
CA MET A 129 10.19 23.20 -11.23
C MET A 129 11.18 23.60 -10.13
N GLY A 130 12.31 24.14 -10.57
CA GLY A 130 13.20 24.89 -9.73
C GLY A 130 12.49 26.15 -9.24
N ILE A 131 12.76 26.54 -8.00
CA ILE A 131 12.43 27.87 -7.50
C ILE A 131 13.76 28.52 -7.15
N PHE A 132 14.10 29.52 -7.97
CA PHE A 132 14.98 30.61 -7.62
C PHE A 132 14.34 31.38 -6.46
N GLU A 133 15.05 31.50 -5.35
CA GLU A 133 15.28 32.71 -4.55
C GLU A 133 16.28 32.39 -3.43
#